data_AF-A0A2U2AK45-F1
#
_entry.id   AF-A0A2U2AK45-F1
#
_cell.length_a   1.000
_cell.length_b   1.000
_cell.length_c   1.000
_cell.angle_alpha   90.00
_cell.angle_beta   90.00
_cell.angle_gamma   90.00
#
_symmetry.space_group_name_H-M   'P 1'
#
loop_
_entity.id
_entity.type
_entity.pdbx_description
1 polymer ?
#
loop_
_entity_poly.entity_id
_entity_poly.type
_entity_poly.pdbx_seq_one_letter_code
_entity_poly.pdbx_strand_id
1 'polypeptide(L)'
;MKTDNLIDALTTQGYYVWDDFLTPFEVADLKEAIPEDQLQEARIGHRHTLQGNREIRGDLTLWLDPTMGEPIAQYFKKMEEIQQSLNQTLYLGLRDFETHFCRYPSGAYYKRHNDNARNQNRRKVTTVLYLNESWQPGDGGELLIYSREKPESDEVILSLPPKAGSMILFLSEDFPHEVLPTQKMRESITGWYLTERFL
;
A
#
# COMPACT_ATOMS: atom_id res chain seq x y z
N MET A 1 10.66 9.98 17.56
CA MET A 1 11.55 8.81 17.78
C MET A 1 11.22 7.57 16.94
N LYS A 2 9.96 7.16 16.72
CA LYS A 2 9.65 6.06 15.76
C LYS A 2 9.44 6.54 14.31
N THR A 3 8.99 7.77 14.11
CA THR A 3 8.69 8.33 12.79
C THR A 3 9.80 9.21 12.20
N ASP A 4 10.85 9.50 12.96
CA ASP A 4 11.93 10.40 12.54
C ASP A 4 12.66 9.81 11.31
N ASN A 5 13.01 8.52 11.34
CA ASN A 5 13.59 7.83 10.19
C ASN A 5 12.67 7.82 8.96
N LEU A 6 11.35 7.70 9.17
CA LEU A 6 10.37 7.78 8.10
C LEU A 6 10.37 9.17 7.46
N ILE A 7 10.36 10.22 8.28
CA ILE A 7 10.38 11.62 7.84
C ILE A 7 11.67 11.91 7.06
N ASP A 8 12.82 11.52 7.60
CA ASP A 8 14.12 11.71 6.95
C ASP A 8 14.20 10.95 5.62
N ALA A 9 13.72 9.70 5.58
CA ALA A 9 13.73 8.90 4.37
C ALA A 9 12.77 9.44 3.30
N LEU A 10 11.57 9.89 3.66
CA LEU A 10 10.63 10.50 2.71
C LEU A 10 11.19 11.80 2.12
N THR A 11 11.94 12.59 2.89
CA THR A 11 12.54 13.84 2.38
C THR A 11 13.80 13.64 1.55
N THR A 12 14.62 12.64 1.88
CA THR A 12 15.91 12.42 1.22
C THR A 12 15.81 11.53 0.00
N GLN A 13 15.09 10.40 0.09
CA GLN A 13 14.99 9.40 -0.97
C GLN A 13 13.56 9.15 -1.46
N GLY A 14 12.53 9.66 -0.76
CA GLY A 14 11.13 9.60 -1.21
C GLY A 14 10.38 8.32 -0.84
N TYR A 15 11.03 7.37 -0.16
CA TYR A 15 10.40 6.15 0.33
C TYR A 15 11.05 5.66 1.63
N TYR A 16 10.32 4.84 2.40
CA TYR A 16 10.78 4.22 3.64
C TYR A 16 10.23 2.80 3.76
N VAL A 17 11.10 1.85 4.09
CA VAL A 17 10.72 0.47 4.38
C VAL A 17 10.82 0.26 5.89
N TRP A 18 9.72 -0.20 6.47
CA TRP A 18 9.55 -0.42 7.90
C TRP A 18 9.32 -1.92 8.13
N ASP A 19 10.38 -2.66 8.44
CA ASP A 19 10.36 -4.13 8.48
C ASP A 19 9.46 -4.73 9.57
N ASP A 20 9.26 -4.01 10.68
CA ASP A 20 8.58 -4.46 11.90
C ASP A 20 7.48 -3.49 12.34
N PHE A 21 6.77 -2.89 11.38
CA PHE A 21 5.70 -1.93 11.67
C PHE A 21 4.58 -2.54 12.53
N LEU A 22 4.16 -3.77 12.21
CA LEU A 22 3.27 -4.58 13.03
C LEU A 22 3.99 -5.78 13.63
N THR A 23 3.63 -6.09 14.87
CA THR A 23 4.02 -7.34 15.53
C THR A 23 3.30 -8.54 14.91
N PRO A 24 3.80 -9.78 15.09
CA PRO A 24 3.11 -10.97 14.61
C PRO A 24 1.69 -11.13 15.14
N PHE A 25 1.44 -10.72 16.39
CA PHE A 25 0.09 -10.75 16.98
C PHE A 25 -0.85 -9.76 16.29
N GLU A 26 -0.40 -8.53 16.06
CA GLU A 26 -1.20 -7.53 15.32
C GLU A 26 -1.48 -7.98 13.89
N VAL A 27 -0.54 -8.64 13.23
CA VAL A 27 -0.77 -9.21 11.88
C VAL A 27 -1.86 -10.29 11.94
N ALA A 28 -1.79 -11.22 12.90
CA ALA A 28 -2.78 -12.28 13.04
C ALA A 28 -4.18 -11.72 13.33
N ASP A 29 -4.30 -10.81 14.31
CA ASP A 29 -5.56 -10.17 14.68
C ASP A 29 -6.17 -9.40 13.50
N LEU A 30 -5.34 -8.68 12.73
CA LEU A 30 -5.80 -7.92 11.57
C LEU A 30 -6.32 -8.84 10.46
N LYS A 31 -5.66 -9.98 10.23
CA LYS A 31 -6.12 -10.97 9.24
C LYS A 31 -7.43 -11.61 9.64
N GLU A 32 -7.59 -11.98 10.91
CA GLU A 32 -8.83 -12.57 11.42
C GLU A 32 -10.02 -11.60 11.32
N ALA A 33 -9.76 -10.30 11.45
CA ALA A 33 -10.79 -9.26 11.32
C ALA A 33 -11.25 -9.00 9.88
N ILE A 34 -10.58 -9.51 8.84
CA ILE A 34 -10.99 -9.29 7.44
C ILE A 34 -12.18 -10.20 7.07
N PRO A 35 -13.36 -9.65 6.70
CA PRO A 35 -14.49 -10.46 6.26
C PRO A 35 -14.28 -10.95 4.83
N GLU A 36 -13.82 -12.19 4.69
CA GLU A 36 -13.45 -12.76 3.38
C GLU A 36 -14.61 -12.84 2.39
N ASP A 37 -15.84 -12.97 2.88
CA ASP A 37 -17.06 -13.04 2.07
C ASP A 37 -17.43 -11.72 1.39
N GLN A 38 -16.80 -10.61 1.79
CA GLN A 38 -17.02 -9.27 1.23
C GLN A 38 -15.99 -8.87 0.17
N LEU A 39 -15.02 -9.73 -0.14
CA LEU A 39 -14.00 -9.47 -1.15
C LEU A 39 -14.59 -9.34 -2.56
N GLN A 40 -14.19 -8.28 -3.28
CA GLN A 40 -14.65 -8.00 -4.64
C GLN A 40 -13.47 -7.86 -5.60
N GLU A 41 -13.66 -8.19 -6.88
CA GLU A 41 -12.64 -7.96 -7.90
C GLU A 41 -12.27 -6.47 -7.99
N ALA A 42 -10.96 -6.19 -7.98
CA ALA A 42 -10.47 -4.82 -8.13
C ALA A 42 -10.88 -4.23 -9.49
N ARG A 43 -11.20 -2.94 -9.50
CA ARG A 43 -11.57 -2.19 -10.71
C ARG A 43 -10.59 -1.07 -10.97
N ILE A 44 -10.32 -0.77 -12.23
CA ILE A 44 -9.35 0.26 -12.65
C ILE A 44 -10.11 1.44 -13.27
N GLY A 45 -9.76 2.66 -12.88
CA GLY A 45 -10.28 3.91 -13.46
C GLY A 45 -11.12 4.77 -12.50
N HIS A 46 -11.53 5.95 -12.96
CA HIS A 46 -12.32 6.91 -12.19
C HIS A 46 -13.79 6.86 -12.65
N ARG A 47 -14.74 6.71 -11.71
CA ARG A 47 -16.23 6.76 -11.78
C ARG A 47 -16.95 6.37 -13.09
N HIS A 48 -16.55 6.88 -14.26
CA HIS A 48 -17.08 6.61 -15.59
C HIS A 48 -16.22 5.67 -16.47
N THR A 49 -14.98 5.36 -16.08
CA THR A 49 -14.07 4.46 -16.83
C THR A 49 -13.70 3.20 -16.04
N LEU A 50 -14.51 2.81 -15.05
CA LEU A 50 -14.28 1.62 -14.24
C LEU A 50 -14.42 0.37 -15.11
N GLN A 51 -13.29 -0.20 -15.53
CA GLN A 51 -13.25 -1.50 -16.19
C GLN A 51 -12.53 -2.49 -15.27
N GLY A 52 -13.16 -3.65 -15.05
CA GLY A 52 -12.46 -4.81 -14.52
C GLY A 52 -11.55 -5.33 -15.62
N ASN A 53 -10.23 -5.21 -15.45
CA ASN A 53 -9.28 -5.76 -16.39
C ASN A 53 -8.24 -6.62 -15.66
N ARG A 54 -8.53 -7.92 -15.58
CA ARG A 54 -7.64 -8.94 -15.00
C ARG A 54 -6.29 -9.03 -15.73
N GLU A 55 -6.17 -8.53 -16.95
CA GLU A 55 -4.89 -8.43 -17.66
C GLU A 55 -4.00 -7.29 -17.15
N ILE A 56 -4.52 -6.42 -16.28
CA ILE A 56 -3.79 -5.32 -15.67
C ILE A 56 -3.62 -5.55 -14.16
N ARG A 57 -4.71 -5.92 -13.47
CA ARG A 57 -4.72 -6.18 -12.03
C ARG A 57 -5.63 -7.36 -11.69
N GLY A 58 -5.09 -8.36 -10.98
CA GLY A 58 -5.78 -9.62 -10.69
C GLY A 58 -6.18 -9.84 -9.22
N ASP A 59 -6.18 -8.82 -8.38
CA ASP A 59 -6.50 -8.94 -6.95
C ASP A 59 -7.99 -8.78 -6.63
N LEU A 60 -8.35 -9.33 -5.47
CA LEU A 60 -9.58 -9.06 -4.75
C LEU A 60 -9.31 -7.96 -3.72
N THR A 61 -10.25 -7.04 -3.56
CA THR A 61 -10.14 -5.89 -2.65
C THR A 61 -11.35 -5.75 -1.75
N LEU A 62 -11.12 -5.18 -0.57
CA LEU A 62 -12.14 -4.76 0.38
C LEU A 62 -11.69 -3.43 1.01
N TRP A 63 -12.46 -2.37 0.83
CA TRP A 63 -12.24 -1.10 1.53
C TRP A 63 -12.44 -1.31 3.03
N LEU A 64 -11.50 -0.82 3.82
CA LEU A 64 -11.54 -0.95 5.27
C LEU A 64 -12.14 0.30 5.89
N ASP A 65 -12.89 0.10 6.97
CA ASP A 65 -13.46 1.17 7.79
C ASP A 65 -13.12 0.89 9.26
N PRO A 66 -12.81 1.90 10.08
CA PRO A 66 -12.47 1.70 11.50
C PRO A 66 -13.59 1.03 12.32
N THR A 67 -14.83 1.01 11.85
CA THR A 67 -15.95 0.32 12.49
C THR A 67 -15.97 -1.19 12.26
N MET A 68 -15.08 -1.72 11.40
CA MET A 68 -14.99 -3.16 11.06
C MET A 68 -14.35 -4.04 12.15
N GLY A 69 -14.12 -3.50 13.34
CA GLY A 69 -13.61 -4.23 14.50
C GLY A 69 -12.33 -3.64 15.07
N GLU A 70 -12.02 -4.04 16.30
CA GLU A 70 -10.93 -3.45 17.08
C GLU A 70 -9.54 -3.56 16.40
N PRO A 71 -9.14 -4.69 15.78
CA PRO A 71 -7.84 -4.77 15.11
C PRO A 71 -7.68 -3.76 13.97
N ILE A 72 -8.76 -3.56 13.19
CA ILE A 72 -8.79 -2.59 12.09
C ILE A 72 -8.76 -1.17 12.66
N ALA A 73 -9.54 -0.87 13.69
CA ALA A 73 -9.52 0.43 14.37
C ALA A 73 -8.12 0.80 14.91
N GLN A 74 -7.41 -0.17 15.50
CA GLN A 74 -6.02 0.03 15.98
C GLN A 74 -5.04 0.27 14.83
N TYR A 75 -5.19 -0.41 13.69
CA TYR A 75 -4.42 -0.09 12.48
C TYR A 75 -4.67 1.36 12.03
N PHE A 76 -5.92 1.80 11.93
CA PHE A 76 -6.26 3.19 11.58
C PHE A 76 -5.64 4.20 12.54
N LYS A 77 -5.62 3.91 13.84
CA LYS A 77 -4.97 4.77 14.85
C LYS A 77 -3.46 4.93 14.60
N LYS A 78 -2.74 3.84 14.27
CA LYS A 78 -1.31 3.94 13.90
C LYS A 78 -1.11 4.79 12.64
N MET A 79 -2.01 4.65 11.66
CA MET A 79 -1.96 5.46 10.43
C MET A 79 -2.27 6.94 10.72
N GLU A 80 -3.13 7.24 11.68
CA GLU A 80 -3.37 8.61 12.15
C GLU A 80 -2.13 9.21 12.83
N GLU A 81 -1.44 8.45 13.68
CA GLU A 81 -0.18 8.89 14.33
C GLU A 81 0.92 9.23 13.31
N ILE A 82 1.02 8.43 12.24
CA ILE A 82 1.92 8.73 11.10
C ILE A 82 1.46 10.02 10.40
N GLN A 83 0.17 10.16 10.09
CA GLN A 83 -0.38 11.35 9.43
C GLN A 83 -0.04 12.63 10.21
N GLN A 84 -0.27 12.62 11.52
CA GLN A 84 0.02 13.75 12.40
C GLN A 84 1.52 14.09 12.40
N SER A 85 2.39 13.07 12.49
CA SER A 85 3.85 13.25 12.47
C SER A 85 4.32 13.88 11.14
N LEU A 86 3.82 13.38 10.02
CA LEU A 86 4.16 13.89 8.69
C LEU A 86 3.65 15.32 8.50
N ASN A 87 2.43 15.63 8.93
CA ASN A 87 1.88 16.98 8.83
C ASN A 87 2.63 18.00 9.69
N GLN A 88 3.00 17.63 10.91
CA GLN A 88 3.71 18.52 11.81
C GLN A 88 5.13 18.85 11.31
N THR A 89 5.79 17.91 10.67
CA THR A 89 7.22 18.04 10.31
C THR A 89 7.42 18.44 8.85
N LEU A 90 6.62 17.89 7.94
CA LEU A 90 6.78 18.08 6.49
C LEU A 90 5.72 19.01 5.88
N TYR A 91 4.73 19.45 6.67
CA TYR A 91 3.64 20.33 6.21
C TYR A 91 2.90 19.81 4.96
N LEU A 92 2.78 18.49 4.81
CA LEU A 92 2.18 17.86 3.62
C LEU A 92 0.68 18.12 3.47
N GLY A 93 0.01 18.62 4.50
CA GLY A 93 -1.41 18.96 4.46
C GLY A 93 -2.30 17.74 4.24
N LEU A 94 -1.92 16.58 4.76
CA LEU A 94 -2.67 15.34 4.72
C LEU A 94 -3.96 15.51 5.55
N ARG A 95 -5.12 15.23 4.94
CA ARG A 95 -6.44 15.47 5.55
C ARG A 95 -7.27 14.21 5.73
N ASP A 96 -6.94 13.15 5.01
CA ASP A 96 -7.67 11.90 4.99
C ASP A 96 -6.73 10.72 4.72
N PHE A 97 -7.20 9.51 5.01
CA PHE A 97 -6.49 8.26 4.75
C PHE A 97 -7.49 7.18 4.30
N GLU A 98 -7.39 6.80 3.03
CA GLU A 98 -8.18 5.69 2.49
C GLU A 98 -7.32 4.44 2.43
N THR A 99 -7.91 3.28 2.74
CA THR A 99 -7.16 2.02 2.70
C THR A 99 -8.07 0.84 2.39
N HIS A 100 -7.52 -0.13 1.68
CA HIS A 100 -8.21 -1.37 1.36
C HIS A 100 -7.29 -2.57 1.51
N PHE A 101 -7.87 -3.68 1.95
CA PHE A 101 -7.24 -4.98 1.86
C PHE A 101 -7.15 -5.43 0.39
N CYS A 102 -6.11 -6.18 0.06
CA CYS A 102 -5.83 -6.74 -1.25
C CYS A 102 -5.42 -8.21 -1.08
N ARG A 103 -6.03 -9.12 -1.85
CA ARG A 103 -5.67 -10.53 -1.94
C ARG A 103 -5.41 -10.90 -3.39
N TYR A 104 -4.17 -11.28 -3.69
CA TYR A 104 -3.72 -11.77 -5.00
C TYR A 104 -3.70 -13.31 -4.95
N PRO A 105 -4.59 -13.99 -5.70
CA PRO A 105 -4.49 -15.43 -5.90
C PRO A 105 -3.18 -15.81 -6.61
N SER A 106 -2.82 -17.09 -6.59
CA SER A 106 -1.69 -17.60 -7.38
C SER A 106 -1.83 -17.22 -8.87
N GLY A 107 -0.75 -16.73 -9.46
CA GLY A 107 -0.67 -16.19 -10.82
C GLY A 107 -1.11 -14.72 -10.98
N ALA A 108 -1.78 -14.13 -9.97
CA ALA A 108 -2.21 -12.73 -10.05
C ALA A 108 -1.02 -11.77 -9.90
N TYR A 109 -1.13 -10.60 -10.53
CA TYR A 109 -0.12 -9.55 -10.54
C TYR A 109 -0.79 -8.17 -10.66
N TYR A 110 0.02 -7.12 -10.58
CA TYR A 110 -0.38 -5.77 -10.97
C TYR A 110 0.71 -5.13 -11.80
N LYS A 111 0.41 -4.81 -13.06
CA LYS A 111 1.35 -4.14 -13.96
C LYS A 111 1.85 -2.82 -13.39
N ARG A 112 3.05 -2.43 -13.83
CA ARG A 112 3.65 -1.12 -13.56
C ARG A 112 2.66 0.03 -13.74
N HIS A 113 2.49 0.82 -12.69
CA HIS A 113 1.60 1.97 -12.67
C HIS A 113 2.08 3.04 -11.68
N ASN A 114 1.44 4.21 -11.74
CA ASN A 114 1.51 5.23 -10.70
C ASN A 114 0.16 5.29 -9.98
N ASP A 115 0.17 5.60 -8.68
CA ASP A 115 -1.04 5.63 -7.87
C ASP A 115 -1.93 6.84 -8.15
N ASN A 116 -1.34 7.94 -8.60
CA ASN A 116 -2.09 9.09 -9.08
C ASN A 116 -2.37 8.90 -10.58
N ALA A 117 -3.65 9.01 -10.94
CA ALA A 117 -4.03 9.13 -12.34
C ALA A 117 -3.48 10.45 -12.90
N ARG A 118 -3.26 10.51 -14.22
CA ARG A 118 -2.80 11.74 -14.88
C ARG A 118 -3.68 12.93 -14.48
N ASN A 119 -3.06 13.97 -13.94
CA ASN A 119 -3.68 15.23 -13.48
C ASN A 119 -4.53 15.12 -12.19
N GLN A 120 -4.45 14.03 -11.44
CA GLN A 120 -5.08 13.91 -10.12
C GLN A 120 -4.00 13.68 -9.06
N ASN A 121 -3.54 14.75 -8.43
CA ASN A 121 -2.46 14.72 -7.44
C ASN A 121 -3.01 14.75 -6.00
N ARG A 122 -4.04 13.92 -5.76
CA ARG A 122 -4.75 13.89 -4.47
C ARG A 122 -4.05 12.98 -3.46
N ARG A 123 -3.39 11.91 -3.93
CA ARG A 123 -2.63 10.97 -3.10
C ARG A 123 -1.21 11.51 -2.95
N LYS A 124 -0.73 11.67 -1.72
CA LYS A 124 0.62 12.18 -1.45
C LYS A 124 1.59 11.12 -0.99
N VAL A 125 1.13 10.22 -0.13
CA VAL A 125 1.94 9.12 0.38
C VAL A 125 1.15 7.84 0.26
N THR A 126 1.71 6.87 -0.44
CA THR A 126 1.20 5.51 -0.55
C THR A 126 1.78 4.68 0.58
N THR A 127 0.97 3.79 1.14
CA THR A 127 1.39 2.78 2.11
C THR A 127 1.02 1.39 1.64
N VAL A 128 1.91 0.42 1.81
CA VAL A 128 1.62 -1.00 1.56
C VAL A 128 2.12 -1.81 2.75
N LEU A 129 1.18 -2.33 3.54
CA LEU A 129 1.42 -3.22 4.68
C LEU A 129 1.22 -4.67 4.24
N TYR A 130 2.16 -5.54 4.58
CA TYR A 130 2.14 -6.94 4.16
C TYR A 130 1.72 -7.89 5.30
N LEU A 131 1.00 -8.96 4.93
CA LEU A 131 0.36 -9.90 5.86
C LEU A 131 0.75 -11.37 5.62
N ASN A 132 1.84 -11.62 4.88
CA ASN A 132 2.21 -12.97 4.43
C ASN A 132 3.30 -13.57 5.28
N GLU A 133 2.92 -14.55 6.10
CA GLU A 133 3.85 -15.30 6.92
C GLU A 133 4.68 -16.26 6.08
N SER A 134 5.92 -16.49 6.52
CA SER A 134 6.82 -17.50 5.95
C SER A 134 7.12 -17.35 4.44
N TRP A 135 7.04 -16.13 3.88
CA TRP A 135 7.38 -15.87 2.48
C TRP A 135 8.84 -16.22 2.16
N GLN A 136 9.09 -17.01 1.11
CA GLN A 136 10.43 -17.46 0.73
C GLN A 136 10.85 -16.92 -0.63
N PRO A 137 12.17 -16.81 -0.89
CA PRO A 137 12.68 -16.55 -2.23
C PRO A 137 12.11 -17.56 -3.24
N GLY A 138 11.60 -17.07 -4.37
CA GLY A 138 10.97 -17.88 -5.41
C GLY A 138 9.45 -18.03 -5.30
N ASP A 139 8.83 -17.58 -4.21
CA ASP A 139 7.36 -17.50 -4.10
C ASP A 139 6.75 -16.39 -4.98
N GLY A 140 7.58 -15.47 -5.49
CA GLY A 140 7.14 -14.34 -6.31
C GLY A 140 6.41 -13.27 -5.50
N GLY A 141 5.58 -12.46 -6.17
CA GLY A 141 4.73 -11.48 -5.51
C GLY A 141 5.46 -10.26 -4.94
N GLU A 142 6.73 -10.06 -5.28
CA GLU A 142 7.49 -8.89 -4.85
C GLU A 142 6.87 -7.59 -5.38
N LEU A 143 6.95 -6.52 -4.58
CA LEU A 143 6.70 -5.17 -5.05
C LEU A 143 8.01 -4.62 -5.62
N LEU A 144 8.02 -4.27 -6.89
CA LEU A 144 9.11 -3.53 -7.50
C LEU A 144 8.79 -2.03 -7.49
N ILE A 145 9.75 -1.22 -7.06
CA ILE A 145 9.73 0.24 -7.19
C ILE A 145 10.75 0.66 -8.24
N TYR A 146 10.32 1.47 -9.20
CA TYR A 146 11.17 1.98 -10.26
C TYR A 146 11.69 3.38 -9.95
N SER A 147 12.83 3.73 -10.54
CA SER A 147 13.45 5.04 -10.36
C SER A 147 12.57 6.19 -10.83
N ARG A 148 12.32 7.17 -9.96
CA ARG A 148 11.63 8.42 -10.30
C ARG A 148 12.44 9.32 -11.25
N GLU A 149 13.77 9.20 -11.21
CA GLU A 149 14.69 10.01 -12.02
C GLU A 149 14.72 9.54 -13.49
N LYS A 150 14.34 8.28 -13.73
CA LYS A 150 14.29 7.67 -15.06
C LYS A 150 12.98 6.89 -15.26
N PRO A 151 11.83 7.58 -15.29
CA PRO A 151 10.50 6.95 -15.24
C PRO A 151 10.18 6.11 -16.49
N GLU A 152 10.86 6.36 -17.62
CA GLU A 152 10.74 5.59 -18.87
C GLU A 152 11.71 4.40 -18.96
N SER A 153 12.57 4.21 -17.96
CA SER A 153 13.49 3.07 -17.87
C SER A 153 12.93 1.95 -17.00
N ASP A 154 13.45 0.75 -17.16
CA ASP A 154 13.18 -0.41 -16.29
C ASP A 154 14.15 -0.49 -15.09
N GLU A 155 14.73 0.65 -14.67
CA GLU A 155 15.61 0.71 -13.51
C GLU A 155 14.81 0.51 -12.22
N VAL A 156 14.86 -0.72 -11.69
CA VAL A 156 14.32 -1.11 -10.38
C VAL A 156 15.26 -0.64 -9.28
N ILE A 157 14.75 0.18 -8.37
CA ILE A 157 15.51 0.70 -7.21
C ILE A 157 15.21 -0.06 -5.92
N LEU A 158 14.06 -0.75 -5.85
CA LEU A 158 13.71 -1.65 -4.75
C LEU A 158 12.94 -2.86 -5.28
N SER A 159 13.20 -4.01 -4.67
CA SER A 159 12.42 -5.24 -4.83
C SER A 159 12.10 -5.77 -3.44
N LEU A 160 10.85 -5.70 -3.02
CA LEU A 160 10.43 -6.02 -1.66
C LEU A 160 9.57 -7.28 -1.61
N PRO A 161 9.98 -8.32 -0.87
CA PRO A 161 9.10 -9.45 -0.59
C PRO A 161 7.95 -8.99 0.32
N PRO A 162 6.73 -9.52 0.14
CA PRO A 162 5.57 -9.10 0.90
C PRO A 162 5.53 -9.74 2.30
N LYS A 163 6.58 -9.55 3.11
CA LYS A 163 6.76 -10.19 4.41
C LYS A 163 5.81 -9.64 5.48
N ALA A 164 5.10 -10.52 6.17
CA ALA A 164 4.20 -10.16 7.28
C ALA A 164 4.82 -9.15 8.26
N GLY A 165 4.05 -8.10 8.58
CA GLY A 165 4.41 -7.06 9.55
C GLY A 165 5.25 -5.92 8.98
N SER A 166 5.83 -6.10 7.79
CA SER A 166 6.57 -5.05 7.10
C SER A 166 5.64 -4.11 6.33
N MET A 167 6.01 -2.83 6.26
CA MET A 167 5.30 -1.80 5.53
C MET A 167 6.27 -0.95 4.71
N ILE A 168 5.90 -0.61 3.47
CA ILE A 168 6.58 0.45 2.72
C ILE A 168 5.68 1.69 2.66
N LEU A 169 6.31 2.87 2.77
CA LEU A 169 5.70 4.16 2.45
C LEU A 169 6.50 4.84 1.34
N PHE A 170 5.84 5.47 0.38
CA PHE A 170 6.52 6.23 -0.68
C PHE A 170 5.66 7.38 -1.22
N LEU A 171 6.30 8.38 -1.82
CA LEU A 171 5.61 9.51 -2.44
C LEU A 171 4.81 9.03 -3.67
N SER A 172 3.48 9.18 -3.63
CA SER A 172 2.56 8.56 -4.61
C SER A 172 2.73 9.08 -6.05
N GLU A 173 3.31 10.27 -6.22
CA GLU A 173 3.52 10.91 -7.53
C GLU A 173 4.83 10.50 -8.20
N ASP A 174 5.81 10.04 -7.41
CA ASP A 174 7.19 9.92 -7.86
C ASP A 174 7.53 8.51 -8.34
N PHE A 175 6.90 7.48 -7.78
CA PHE A 175 7.39 6.11 -7.87
C PHE A 175 6.44 5.19 -8.63
N PRO A 176 6.71 4.94 -9.93
CA PRO A 176 6.10 3.84 -10.64
C PRO A 176 6.44 2.53 -9.94
N HIS A 177 5.48 1.63 -9.87
CA HIS A 177 5.65 0.35 -9.17
C HIS A 177 4.79 -0.75 -9.76
N GLU A 178 5.23 -1.99 -9.58
CA GLU A 178 4.50 -3.18 -10.02
C GLU A 178 4.54 -4.29 -8.96
N VAL A 179 3.50 -5.12 -8.96
CA VAL A 179 3.46 -6.36 -8.16
C VAL A 179 3.71 -7.51 -9.11
N LEU A 180 4.82 -8.22 -8.92
CA LEU A 180 5.15 -9.39 -9.73
C LEU A 180 4.11 -10.50 -9.55
N PRO A 181 3.98 -11.42 -10.54
CA PRO A 181 3.18 -12.61 -10.39
C PRO A 181 3.56 -13.38 -9.12
N THR A 182 2.56 -13.74 -8.33
CA THR A 182 2.75 -14.51 -7.09
C THR A 182 2.46 -15.99 -7.33
N GLN A 183 3.25 -16.88 -6.74
CA GLN A 183 3.01 -18.33 -6.83
C GLN A 183 2.06 -18.83 -5.75
N LYS A 184 1.84 -18.04 -4.71
CA LYS A 184 0.96 -18.33 -3.56
C LYS A 184 0.01 -17.16 -3.31
N MET A 185 -0.97 -17.35 -2.43
CA MET A 185 -1.85 -16.27 -2.01
C MET A 185 -1.04 -15.15 -1.35
N ARG A 186 -1.11 -13.93 -1.89
CA ARG A 186 -0.43 -12.74 -1.38
C ARG A 186 -1.45 -11.71 -0.89
N GLU A 187 -1.31 -11.31 0.36
CA GLU A 187 -2.21 -10.41 1.07
C GLU A 187 -1.47 -9.16 1.53
N SER A 188 -2.11 -8.01 1.36
CA SER A 188 -1.59 -6.71 1.78
C SER A 188 -2.72 -5.74 2.05
N ILE A 189 -2.45 -4.71 2.83
CA ILE A 189 -3.33 -3.54 2.97
C ILE A 189 -2.64 -2.38 2.28
N THR A 190 -3.26 -1.86 1.22
CA THR A 190 -2.78 -0.68 0.50
C THR A 190 -3.54 0.53 1.01
N GLY A 191 -2.87 1.65 1.20
CA GLY A 191 -3.49 2.89 1.64
C GLY A 191 -2.86 4.13 1.01
N TRP A 192 -3.59 5.24 1.07
CA TRP A 192 -3.15 6.53 0.56
C TRP A 192 -3.54 7.65 1.50
N TYR A 193 -2.56 8.46 1.86
CA TYR A 193 -2.82 9.75 2.50
C TYR A 193 -3.17 10.79 1.45
N LEU A 194 -4.26 11.53 1.71
CA LEU A 194 -4.83 12.48 0.77
C LEU A 194 -4.73 13.92 1.25
N THR A 195 -4.63 14.90 0.35
CA THR A 195 -4.66 16.34 0.70
C THR A 195 -6.07 16.93 0.79
N GLU A 196 -7.08 16.14 0.49
CA GLU A 196 -8.49 16.52 0.50
C GLU A 196 -9.29 15.51 1.33
N ARG A 197 -10.35 15.96 1.99
CA ARG A 197 -11.31 15.06 2.66
C ARG A 197 -12.36 14.61 1.66
N PHE A 198 -12.90 13.41 1.84
CA PHE A 198 -14.20 13.11 1.24
C PHE A 198 -15.28 13.88 2.00
N LEU A 199 -16.07 14.64 1.25
CA LEU A 199 -17.31 15.27 1.72
C LEU A 199 -18.48 14.32 1.50
#